data_AF-A0A259DE83-F1
#
_entry.id   AF-A0A259DE83-F1
#
_cell.length_a   1.000
_cell.length_b   1.000
_cell.length_c   1.000
_cell.angle_alpha   90.00
_cell.angle_beta   90.00
_cell.angle_gamma   90.00
#
_symmetry.space_group_name_H-M   'P 1'
#
loop_
_entity.id
_entity.type
_entity.pdbx_description
1 polymer ?
#
loop_
_entity_poly.entity_id
_entity_poly.type
_entity_poly.pdbx_seq_one_letter_code
_entity_poly.pdbx_strand_id
1 'polypeptide(L)'
;MFHAQIAQRAFNTPLLVEPSKAMAFLSGLGPRITGRQLQVAGLEMPPDVVAHAALPARAGILTNGLAEQYQQDGQTPFAMFDGVAVIEVSGVLVHRGAWIGQSSGQTSYEGIAAQIASAASDPAVRGIALEIDSFGGE
;
A
#
# COMPACT_ATOMS: atom_id res chain seq x y z
N MET A 1 -12.15 20.68 -8.33
CA MET A 1 -10.68 20.90 -8.36
C MET A 1 -9.95 19.75 -7.64
N PHE A 2 -9.99 18.53 -8.17
CA PHE A 2 -9.31 17.38 -7.53
C PHE A 2 -7.77 17.51 -7.52
N HIS A 3 -7.21 18.27 -8.46
CA HIS A 3 -5.76 18.41 -8.61
C HIS A 3 -5.07 19.18 -7.47
N ALA A 4 -5.77 20.09 -6.77
CA ALA A 4 -5.17 20.88 -5.69
C ALA A 4 -4.87 20.02 -4.44
N GLN A 5 -5.77 19.09 -4.08
CA GLN A 5 -5.58 18.17 -2.96
C GLN A 5 -4.46 17.15 -3.24
N ILE A 6 -4.38 16.66 -4.47
CA ILE A 6 -3.31 15.73 -4.88
C ILE A 6 -1.96 16.47 -4.92
N ALA A 7 -1.93 17.71 -5.44
CA ALA A 7 -0.72 18.53 -5.43
C ALA A 7 -0.22 18.82 -4.00
N GLN A 8 -1.11 19.08 -3.05
CA GLN A 8 -0.73 19.27 -1.64
C GLN A 8 -0.09 18.01 -1.02
N ARG A 9 -0.54 16.82 -1.41
CA ARG A 9 0.09 15.56 -0.95
C ARG A 9 1.38 15.25 -1.69
N ALA A 10 1.50 15.64 -2.97
CA ALA A 10 2.68 15.39 -3.78
C ALA A 10 3.82 16.39 -3.54
N PHE A 11 3.50 17.63 -3.11
CA PHE A 11 4.47 18.70 -2.89
C PHE A 11 4.46 19.14 -1.42
N ASN A 12 5.65 19.31 -0.81
CA ASN A 12 5.85 19.72 0.60
C ASN A 12 5.34 18.73 1.66
N THR A 13 5.02 17.50 1.29
CA THR A 13 4.76 16.41 2.23
C THR A 13 5.86 15.35 2.04
N PRO A 14 6.65 15.01 3.08
CA PRO A 14 7.59 13.91 2.97
C PRO A 14 6.78 12.61 2.86
N LEU A 15 6.97 11.88 1.76
CA LEU A 15 6.35 10.59 1.53
C LEU A 15 7.43 9.52 1.53
N LEU A 16 7.19 8.42 2.23
CA LEU A 16 8.00 7.21 2.11
C LEU A 16 7.50 6.43 0.89
N VAL A 17 7.85 6.91 -0.31
CA VAL A 17 7.45 6.30 -1.58
C VAL A 17 8.66 5.80 -2.34
N GLU A 18 8.54 4.59 -2.90
CA GLU A 18 9.55 3.99 -3.74
C GLU A 18 9.79 4.83 -5.02
N PRO A 19 11.04 5.08 -5.43
CA PRO A 19 11.34 5.97 -6.55
C PRO A 19 10.62 5.64 -7.86
N SER A 20 10.46 4.35 -8.20
CA SER A 20 9.77 3.94 -9.42
C SER A 20 8.30 4.37 -9.43
N LYS A 21 7.63 4.26 -8.28
CA LYS A 21 6.24 4.67 -8.10
C LYS A 21 6.10 6.18 -8.17
N ALA A 22 7.02 6.92 -7.57
CA ALA A 22 7.06 8.38 -7.69
C ALA A 22 7.20 8.82 -9.16
N MET A 23 8.10 8.18 -9.90
CA MET A 23 8.28 8.45 -11.34
C MET A 23 7.05 8.10 -12.17
N ALA A 24 6.38 6.98 -11.86
CA ALA A 24 5.11 6.62 -12.50
C ALA A 24 4.03 7.69 -12.25
N PHE A 25 3.92 8.19 -11.01
CA PHE A 25 3.00 9.25 -10.63
C PHE A 25 3.30 10.56 -11.38
N LEU A 26 4.57 10.99 -11.41
CA LEU A 26 5.00 12.20 -12.10
C LEU A 26 4.78 12.12 -13.62
N SER A 27 4.99 10.94 -14.22
CA SER A 27 4.76 10.72 -15.64
C SER A 27 3.29 10.86 -16.02
N GLY A 28 2.38 10.32 -15.19
CA GLY A 28 0.93 10.37 -15.45
C GLY A 28 0.27 11.71 -15.06
N LEU A 29 0.68 12.30 -13.94
CA LEU A 29 0.00 13.43 -13.31
C LEU A 29 0.75 14.77 -13.48
N GLY A 30 2.07 14.73 -13.70
CA GLY A 30 2.91 15.93 -13.87
C GLY A 30 2.38 16.90 -14.94
N PRO A 31 2.08 16.43 -16.17
CA PRO A 31 1.47 17.27 -17.20
C PRO A 31 0.10 17.84 -16.82
N ARG A 32 -0.68 17.10 -16.03
CA ARG A 32 -2.04 17.50 -15.62
C ARG A 32 -2.02 18.56 -14.53
N ILE A 33 -1.03 18.53 -13.64
CA ILE A 33 -0.86 19.52 -12.57
C ILE A 33 -0.16 20.78 -13.09
N THR A 34 0.90 20.60 -13.90
CA THR A 34 1.83 21.70 -14.22
C THR A 34 1.68 22.24 -15.64
N GLY A 35 0.85 21.61 -16.48
CA GLY A 35 0.68 21.95 -17.90
C GLY A 35 1.88 21.60 -18.78
N ARG A 36 2.91 20.94 -18.23
CA ARG A 36 4.15 20.59 -18.94
C ARG A 36 4.67 19.22 -18.50
N GLN A 37 5.48 18.60 -19.35
CA GLN A 37 6.16 17.36 -18.97
C GLN A 37 7.21 17.67 -17.90
N LEU A 38 7.22 16.88 -16.82
CA LEU A 38 8.20 16.99 -15.75
C LEU A 38 9.34 16.00 -16.03
N GLN A 39 10.57 16.49 -15.91
CA GLN A 39 11.77 15.66 -15.92
C GLN A 39 12.43 15.81 -14.55
N VAL A 40 12.77 14.68 -13.92
CA VAL A 40 13.46 14.66 -12.63
C VAL A 40 14.92 14.33 -12.89
N ALA A 41 15.79 15.30 -12.61
CA ALA A 41 17.23 15.09 -12.74
C ALA A 41 17.73 14.10 -11.68
N GLY A 42 18.61 13.16 -12.06
CA GLY A 42 19.23 12.21 -11.14
C GLY A 42 18.38 11.00 -10.74
N LEU A 43 17.22 10.81 -11.36
CA LEU A 43 16.31 9.67 -11.15
C LEU A 43 16.00 8.97 -12.48
N GLU A 44 17.04 8.66 -13.25
CA GLU A 44 16.92 7.87 -14.46
C GLU A 44 16.59 6.42 -14.10
N MET A 45 15.47 5.92 -14.61
CA MET A 45 15.00 4.57 -14.34
C MET A 45 14.64 3.86 -15.65
N PRO A 46 14.86 2.53 -15.74
CA PRO A 46 14.40 1.75 -16.87
C PRO A 46 12.88 1.91 -17.08
N PRO A 47 12.39 2.13 -18.31
CA PRO A 47 10.97 2.35 -18.58
C PRO A 47 10.07 1.19 -18.11
N ASP A 48 10.57 -0.04 -18.15
CA ASP A 48 9.89 -1.23 -17.67
C ASP A 48 9.67 -1.18 -16.16
N VAL A 49 10.65 -0.74 -15.37
CA VAL A 49 10.51 -0.62 -13.90
C VAL A 49 9.41 0.38 -13.54
N VAL A 50 9.38 1.54 -14.21
CA VAL A 50 8.34 2.56 -14.02
C VAL A 50 6.96 2.04 -14.47
N ALA A 51 6.91 1.28 -15.57
CA ALA A 51 5.66 0.67 -16.05
C ALA A 51 5.11 -0.38 -15.08
N HIS A 52 5.98 -1.21 -14.48
CA HIS A 52 5.58 -2.16 -13.45
C HIS A 52 5.05 -1.45 -12.21
N ALA A 53 5.67 -0.35 -11.80
CA ALA A 53 5.22 0.47 -10.68
C ALA A 53 3.86 1.13 -10.90
N ALA A 54 3.45 1.33 -12.15
CA ALA A 54 2.13 1.88 -12.47
C ALA A 54 0.99 0.86 -12.29
N LEU A 55 1.30 -0.43 -12.15
CA LEU A 55 0.31 -1.48 -11.95
C LEU A 55 -0.36 -1.38 -10.55
N PRO A 56 -1.61 -1.85 -10.41
CA PRO A 56 -2.26 -1.98 -9.11
C PRO A 56 -1.60 -3.09 -8.28
N ALA A 57 -1.76 -2.98 -6.95
CA ALA A 57 -1.39 -4.05 -6.04
C ALA A 57 -2.19 -5.33 -6.34
N ARG A 58 -1.58 -6.47 -6.06
CA ARG A 58 -2.12 -7.82 -6.33
C ARG A 58 -2.66 -8.42 -5.03
N ALA A 59 -3.57 -9.38 -5.18
CA ALA A 59 -4.01 -10.21 -4.06
C ALA A 59 -2.84 -11.04 -3.52
N GLY A 60 -2.77 -11.21 -2.20
CA GLY A 60 -1.73 -11.95 -1.51
C GLY A 60 -1.55 -13.40 -2.01
N ILE A 61 -0.29 -13.79 -2.21
CA ILE A 61 0.18 -15.11 -2.64
C ILE A 61 0.12 -16.10 -1.47
N LEU A 62 0.44 -15.67 -0.25
CA LEU A 62 0.50 -16.59 0.91
C LEU A 62 -0.86 -17.17 1.28
N THR A 63 -1.92 -16.39 1.06
CA THR A 63 -3.29 -16.79 1.35
C THR A 63 -4.16 -16.94 0.11
N ASN A 64 -3.60 -16.74 -1.09
CA ASN A 64 -4.33 -16.75 -2.36
C ASN A 64 -5.61 -15.87 -2.32
N GLY A 65 -5.50 -14.70 -1.68
CA GLY A 65 -6.62 -13.76 -1.46
C GLY A 65 -7.61 -14.14 -0.35
N LEU A 66 -7.42 -15.26 0.35
CA LEU A 66 -8.30 -15.66 1.46
C LEU A 66 -8.20 -14.69 2.65
N ALA A 67 -7.05 -14.04 2.86
CA ALA A 67 -6.91 -13.03 3.92
C ALA A 67 -7.94 -11.89 3.77
N GLU A 68 -8.22 -11.46 2.54
CA GLU A 68 -9.26 -10.45 2.27
C GLU A 68 -10.65 -10.97 2.65
N GLN A 69 -10.94 -12.26 2.44
CA GLN A 69 -12.22 -12.87 2.81
C GLN A 69 -12.38 -13.03 4.32
N TYR A 70 -11.34 -13.48 5.04
CA TYR A 70 -11.37 -13.60 6.50
C TYR A 70 -11.57 -12.23 7.18
N GLN A 71 -11.02 -11.16 6.59
CA GLN A 71 -11.22 -9.79 7.05
C GLN A 71 -12.65 -9.28 6.80
N GLN A 72 -13.28 -9.66 5.67
CA GLN A 72 -14.65 -9.26 5.34
C GLN A 72 -15.70 -9.89 6.26
N ASP A 73 -15.46 -11.12 6.73
CA ASP A 73 -16.38 -11.82 7.63
C ASP A 73 -16.33 -11.28 9.07
N GLY A 74 -15.37 -10.39 9.39
CA GLY A 74 -15.28 -9.67 10.68
C GLY A 74 -14.99 -10.57 11.89
N GLN A 75 -14.70 -11.86 11.66
CA GLN A 75 -14.50 -12.86 12.71
C GLN A 75 -13.05 -12.88 13.24
N THR A 76 -12.07 -12.57 12.40
CA THR A 76 -10.64 -12.65 12.77
C THR A 76 -9.83 -11.53 12.11
N PRO A 77 -8.96 -10.82 12.87
CA PRO A 77 -8.23 -9.66 12.35
C PRO A 77 -7.15 -10.03 11.32
N PHE A 78 -6.70 -11.29 11.27
CA PHE A 78 -5.70 -11.79 10.32
C PHE A 78 -5.96 -13.27 10.00
N ALA A 79 -5.41 -13.76 8.90
CA ALA A 79 -5.45 -15.18 8.57
C ALA A 79 -4.41 -15.96 9.39
N MET A 80 -4.71 -17.19 9.80
CA MET A 80 -3.78 -18.06 10.54
C MET A 80 -3.51 -19.34 9.75
N PHE A 81 -2.23 -19.66 9.54
CA PHE A 81 -1.79 -20.90 8.89
C PHE A 81 -0.72 -21.58 9.72
N ASP A 82 -0.97 -22.80 10.22
CA ASP A 82 -0.04 -23.57 11.08
C ASP A 82 0.55 -22.77 12.26
N GLY A 83 -0.28 -21.94 12.91
CA GLY A 83 0.13 -21.08 14.01
C GLY A 83 0.97 -19.87 13.59
N VAL A 84 1.00 -19.54 12.30
CA VAL A 84 1.59 -18.30 11.78
C VAL A 84 0.45 -17.35 11.39
N ALA A 85 0.46 -16.16 11.96
CA ALA A 85 -0.44 -15.08 11.56
C ALA A 85 0.07 -14.46 10.26
N VAL A 86 -0.77 -14.37 9.23
CA VAL A 86 -0.45 -13.74 7.94
C VAL A 86 -1.19 -12.41 7.85
N ILE A 87 -0.44 -11.33 7.71
CA ILE A 87 -0.95 -9.96 7.62
C ILE A 87 -0.50 -9.38 6.28
N GLU A 88 -1.48 -9.07 5.43
CA GLU A 88 -1.24 -8.46 4.12
C GLU A 88 -1.11 -6.94 4.24
N VAL A 89 -0.11 -6.40 3.56
CA VAL A 89 0.19 -4.97 3.43
C VAL A 89 0.24 -4.64 1.95
N SER A 90 -0.91 -4.32 1.37
CA SER A 90 -1.04 -4.08 -0.07
C SER A 90 -1.49 -2.65 -0.39
N GLY A 91 -1.03 -2.12 -1.52
CA GLY A 91 -1.42 -0.79 -1.99
C GLY A 91 -0.71 0.35 -1.27
N VAL A 92 -1.32 1.53 -1.25
CA VAL A 92 -0.73 2.77 -0.70
C VAL A 92 -0.90 2.82 0.82
N LEU A 93 0.18 3.16 1.54
CA LEU A 93 0.13 3.29 2.99
C LEU A 93 -0.34 4.67 3.43
N VAL A 94 -1.27 4.71 4.40
CA VAL A 94 -1.83 5.96 4.94
C VAL A 94 -1.85 5.94 6.46
N HIS A 95 -1.74 7.11 7.09
CA HIS A 95 -1.80 7.20 8.56
C HIS A 95 -3.13 6.72 9.14
N ARG A 96 -4.24 7.20 8.55
CA ARG A 96 -5.61 6.93 8.99
C ARG A 96 -6.54 6.89 7.78
N GLY A 97 -7.26 5.80 7.62
CA GLY A 97 -8.23 5.65 6.53
C GLY A 97 -8.52 4.19 6.20
N ALA A 98 -9.82 3.85 6.20
CA ALA A 98 -10.44 2.60 5.78
C ALA A 98 -9.98 1.30 6.50
N TRP A 99 -10.47 1.09 7.72
CA TRP A 99 -10.86 -0.26 8.13
C TRP A 99 -12.30 -0.47 7.62
N ILE A 100 -12.51 -1.61 6.94
CA ILE A 100 -13.75 -2.11 6.29
C ILE A 100 -13.98 -1.61 4.86
N GLY A 101 -13.73 -2.50 3.89
CA GLY A 101 -14.25 -2.40 2.52
C GLY A 101 -13.21 -2.00 1.48
N GLN A 102 -12.49 -3.00 0.98
CA GLN A 102 -11.69 -2.96 -0.26
C GLN A 102 -12.44 -2.25 -1.39
N SER A 103 -11.87 -1.13 -1.87
CA SER A 103 -12.08 -0.62 -3.23
C SER A 103 -11.03 0.42 -3.64
N SER A 104 -10.31 1.06 -2.70
CA SER A 104 -9.42 2.20 -3.03
C SER A 104 -7.92 1.87 -3.15
N GLY A 105 -7.48 0.63 -2.89
CA GLY A 105 -6.06 0.25 -2.95
C GLY A 105 -5.18 0.92 -1.89
N GLN A 106 -5.70 1.10 -0.68
CA GLN A 106 -5.00 1.73 0.46
C GLN A 106 -5.02 0.82 1.69
N THR A 107 -3.91 0.81 2.43
CA THR A 107 -3.77 0.13 3.73
C THR A 107 -3.34 1.13 4.79
N SER A 108 -4.00 1.14 5.96
CA SER A 108 -3.64 2.06 7.05
C SER A 108 -2.59 1.48 7.99
N TYR A 109 -1.66 2.31 8.45
CA TYR A 109 -0.71 1.91 9.50
C TYR A 109 -1.43 1.56 10.81
N GLU A 110 -2.53 2.23 11.12
CA GLU A 110 -3.38 1.89 12.28
C GLU A 110 -3.93 0.47 12.17
N GLY A 111 -4.47 0.09 11.01
CA GLY A 111 -4.97 -1.26 10.76
C GLY A 111 -3.87 -2.32 10.82
N ILE A 112 -2.69 -2.04 10.25
CA ILE A 112 -1.52 -2.94 10.33
C ILE A 112 -1.08 -3.11 11.79
N ALA A 113 -0.94 -2.00 12.53
CA ALA A 113 -0.54 -2.04 13.94
C ALA A 113 -1.54 -2.81 14.81
N ALA A 114 -2.85 -2.62 14.57
CA ALA A 114 -3.90 -3.35 15.26
C ALA A 114 -3.83 -4.86 15.00
N GLN A 115 -3.62 -5.27 13.74
CA GLN A 115 -3.47 -6.68 13.38
C GLN A 115 -2.23 -7.30 14.02
N ILE A 116 -1.08 -6.61 13.96
CA ILE A 116 0.16 -7.07 14.58
C ILE A 116 -0.01 -7.20 16.10
N ALA A 117 -0.62 -6.20 16.75
CA ALA A 117 -0.86 -6.23 18.20
C ALA A 117 -1.78 -7.39 18.58
N SER A 118 -2.85 -7.62 17.81
CA SER A 118 -3.74 -8.77 18.03
C SER A 118 -3.00 -10.09 17.88
N ALA A 119 -2.18 -10.25 16.82
CA ALA A 119 -1.41 -11.47 16.60
C ALA A 119 -0.37 -11.71 17.69
N ALA A 120 0.33 -10.66 18.13
CA ALA A 120 1.31 -10.74 19.20
C ALA A 120 0.70 -11.10 20.56
N SER A 121 -0.58 -10.81 20.77
CA SER A 121 -1.30 -11.12 22.01
C SER A 121 -1.95 -12.52 22.03
N ASP A 122 -2.01 -13.20 20.89
CA ASP A 122 -2.66 -14.50 20.75
C ASP A 122 -1.68 -15.65 21.08
N PRO A 123 -1.92 -16.45 22.14
CA PRO A 123 -1.05 -17.57 22.51
C PRO A 123 -0.94 -18.67 21.44
N ALA A 124 -1.89 -18.75 20.50
CA ALA A 124 -1.83 -19.69 19.39
C ALA A 124 -0.86 -19.26 18.27
N VAL A 125 -0.47 -17.98 18.24
CA VAL A 125 0.47 -17.42 17.26
C VAL A 125 1.91 -17.71 17.67
N ARG A 126 2.61 -18.48 16.84
CA ARG A 126 4.03 -18.82 16.97
C ARG A 126 4.93 -17.90 16.14
N GLY A 127 4.36 -17.17 15.18
CA GLY A 127 5.08 -16.24 14.32
C GLY A 127 4.14 -15.37 13.48
N ILE A 128 4.67 -14.27 12.94
CA ILE A 128 3.95 -13.34 12.08
C ILE A 128 4.66 -13.27 10.73
N ALA A 129 3.92 -13.49 9.64
CA ALA A 129 4.35 -13.29 8.28
C ALA A 129 3.69 -12.02 7.72
N LEU A 130 4.52 -11.05 7.33
CA LEU A 130 4.08 -9.84 6.65
C LEU A 130 4.22 -10.06 5.14
N GLU A 131 3.10 -10.05 4.44
CA GLU A 131 3.06 -10.08 2.98
C GLU A 131 2.95 -8.66 2.45
N ILE A 132 4.03 -8.14 1.85
CA ILE A 132 4.13 -6.74 1.47
C ILE A 132 4.11 -6.60 -0.06
N ASP A 133 3.03 -6.01 -0.57
CA ASP A 133 2.89 -5.53 -1.94
C ASP A 133 2.54 -4.04 -1.94
N SER A 134 3.49 -3.24 -1.47
CA SER A 134 3.32 -1.80 -1.28
C SER A 134 4.54 -1.03 -1.75
N PHE A 135 4.29 0.11 -2.40
CA PHE A 135 5.32 1.10 -2.72
C PHE A 135 5.46 2.18 -1.64
N GLY A 136 4.84 1.96 -0.47
CA GLY A 136 4.80 2.90 0.63
C GLY A 136 3.69 3.95 0.49
N GLY A 137 3.89 5.12 1.08
CA GLY A 137 2.88 6.17 1.14
C GLY A 137 3.25 7.30 2.10
N GLU A 138 2.32 7.64 2.99
CA GLU A 138 2.50 8.67 4.03
C GLU A 138 3.41 8.22 5.18
#